data_AF-A0A068VJP1-F1
#
_entry.id   AF-A0A068VJP1-F1
#
_cell.length_a   1.000
_cell.length_b   1.000
_cell.length_c   1.000
_cell.angle_alpha   90.00
_cell.angle_beta   90.00
_cell.angle_gamma   90.00
#
_symmetry.space_group_name_H-M   'P 1'
#
loop_
_entity.id
_entity.type
_entity.pdbx_description
1 polymer ?
#
loop_
_entity_poly.entity_id
_entity_poly.type
_entity_poly.pdbx_seq_one_letter_code
_entity_poly.pdbx_strand_id
1 'polypeptide(L)'
;MGIVFKLVLLILMLCPLTINSSFQYLTFVQQWPKGYCTANPSRCQRNPLPTVFTIHGLWPGNFTKILQNCRTTSYTKLKNFRELRFQSFWEHEWKKHGTCSENMYPEATYFSRTIQLSQRHNILNYLATGNIRPGSNPTVSSVNSTIYRAISNHVPDLMCVTPPRQTPALVEIGICFTATMTTIIDCPSQFLRTGSCGIGTINFPA
;
A
#
# COMPACT_ATOMS: atom_id res chain seq x y z
N MET A 1 -58.83 -25.30 9.09
CA MET A 1 -58.96 -24.17 8.13
C MET A 1 -58.59 -22.92 8.89
N GLY A 2 -57.34 -22.47 8.93
CA GLY A 2 -56.44 -22.28 7.80
C GLY A 2 -56.50 -20.81 7.44
N ILE A 3 -55.45 -20.07 7.77
CA ILE A 3 -54.94 -18.84 7.13
C ILE A 3 -53.95 -18.19 8.11
N VAL A 4 -52.77 -18.81 8.17
CA VAL A 4 -51.50 -18.14 8.46
C VAL A 4 -51.23 -17.26 7.24
N PHE A 5 -51.92 -16.12 7.10
CA PHE A 5 -51.61 -15.16 6.04
C PHE A 5 -50.50 -14.24 6.53
N LYS A 6 -49.29 -14.76 6.29
CA LYS A 6 -48.18 -13.99 5.75
C LYS A 6 -47.94 -12.69 6.52
N LEU A 7 -47.23 -12.85 7.65
CA LEU A 7 -45.97 -12.14 7.80
C LEU A 7 -45.28 -12.17 6.43
N VAL A 8 -45.55 -11.16 5.60
CA VAL A 8 -44.66 -10.81 4.50
C VAL A 8 -43.45 -10.30 5.22
N LEU A 9 -42.63 -11.29 5.57
CA LEU A 9 -41.25 -11.23 5.92
C LEU A 9 -40.59 -10.53 4.73
N LEU A 10 -40.76 -9.21 4.66
CA LEU A 10 -39.91 -8.32 3.90
C LEU A 10 -38.60 -8.19 4.70
N ILE A 11 -38.03 -9.34 5.08
CA ILE A 11 -36.61 -9.57 4.93
C ILE A 11 -36.44 -9.47 3.41
N LEU A 12 -36.35 -8.22 2.94
CA LEU A 12 -35.38 -7.88 1.93
C LEU A 12 -34.13 -8.59 2.43
N MET A 13 -33.88 -9.76 1.84
CA MET A 13 -32.54 -10.26 1.70
C MET A 13 -31.79 -9.03 1.22
N LEU A 14 -31.10 -8.37 2.16
CA LEU A 14 -29.90 -7.63 1.90
C LEU A 14 -28.95 -8.70 1.37
N CYS A 15 -29.24 -9.20 0.16
CA CYS A 15 -28.24 -9.72 -0.73
C CYS A 15 -27.31 -8.53 -0.78
N PRO A 16 -26.15 -8.58 -0.09
CA PRO A 16 -25.20 -7.52 -0.22
C PRO A 16 -25.02 -7.46 -1.72
N LEU A 17 -25.36 -6.32 -2.34
CA LEU A 17 -25.04 -6.09 -3.74
C LEU A 17 -23.59 -6.53 -3.84
N THR A 18 -23.36 -7.69 -4.44
CA THR A 18 -22.02 -8.22 -4.55
C THR A 18 -21.42 -7.24 -5.52
N ILE A 19 -20.70 -6.25 -4.97
CA ILE A 19 -19.92 -5.34 -5.77
C ILE A 19 -18.96 -6.31 -6.44
N ASN A 20 -19.24 -6.64 -7.70
CA ASN A 20 -18.42 -7.50 -8.51
C ASN A 20 -17.18 -6.66 -8.83
N SER A 21 -16.34 -6.51 -7.81
CA SER A 21 -15.20 -5.63 -7.82
C SER A 21 -14.12 -6.36 -8.60
N SER A 22 -13.53 -5.67 -9.57
CA SER A 22 -12.41 -6.18 -10.35
C SER A 22 -11.18 -6.51 -9.49
N PHE A 23 -11.17 -6.07 -8.23
CA PHE A 23 -10.14 -6.26 -7.20
C PHE A 23 -10.78 -6.53 -5.83
N GLN A 24 -10.06 -7.18 -4.92
CA GLN A 24 -10.56 -7.61 -3.61
C GLN A 24 -9.96 -6.83 -2.44
N TYR A 25 -8.76 -6.28 -2.61
CA TYR A 25 -8.07 -5.49 -1.61
C TYR A 25 -7.22 -4.41 -2.28
N LEU A 26 -6.74 -3.47 -1.47
CA LEU A 26 -5.80 -2.44 -1.88
C LEU A 26 -4.58 -2.45 -0.96
N THR A 27 -3.40 -2.39 -1.53
CA THR A 27 -2.16 -2.17 -0.77
C THR A 27 -1.72 -0.73 -0.96
N PHE A 28 -1.72 0.06 0.11
CA PHE A 28 -1.10 1.37 0.12
C PHE A 28 0.39 1.23 0.45
N VAL A 29 1.24 1.54 -0.52
CA VAL A 29 2.69 1.33 -0.43
C VAL A 29 3.41 2.65 -0.27
N GLN A 30 4.24 2.73 0.75
CA GLN A 30 5.14 3.85 0.98
C GLN A 30 6.59 3.38 0.88
N GLN A 31 7.41 4.20 0.23
CA GLN A 31 8.82 3.95 0.02
C GLN A 31 9.67 4.82 0.95
N TRP A 32 10.73 4.24 1.52
CA TRP A 32 11.80 4.96 2.17
C TRP A 32 12.84 5.39 1.11
N PRO A 33 12.94 6.69 0.76
CA PRO A 33 13.77 7.12 -0.37
C PRO A 33 15.25 6.76 -0.19
N LYS A 34 15.77 6.85 1.03
CA LYS A 34 17.16 6.53 1.32
C LYS A 34 17.43 5.03 1.22
N GLY A 35 16.47 4.19 1.61
CA GLY A 35 16.51 2.75 1.40
C GLY A 35 16.57 2.39 -0.08
N TYR A 36 15.67 2.98 -0.87
CA TYR A 36 15.67 2.81 -2.32
C TYR A 36 17.00 3.23 -2.95
N CYS A 37 17.56 4.37 -2.53
CA CYS A 37 18.79 4.93 -3.09
C CYS A 37 20.06 4.20 -2.66
N THR A 38 20.11 3.62 -1.46
CA THR A 38 21.19 2.71 -1.07
C THR A 38 21.21 1.48 -1.98
N ALA A 39 20.03 0.95 -2.30
CA ALA A 39 19.89 -0.21 -3.18
C ALA A 39 20.06 0.11 -4.67
N ASN A 40 19.74 1.34 -5.09
CA ASN A 40 19.70 1.77 -6.49
C ASN A 40 20.40 3.14 -6.68
N PRO A 41 21.69 3.26 -6.36
CA PRO A 41 22.37 4.57 -6.33
C PRO A 41 22.35 5.30 -7.68
N SER A 42 22.46 4.57 -8.79
CA SER A 42 22.42 5.14 -10.14
C SER A 42 21.05 5.72 -10.55
N ARG A 43 19.97 5.38 -9.84
CA ARG A 43 18.61 5.85 -10.12
C ARG A 43 18.21 7.02 -9.23
N CYS A 44 19.10 7.51 -8.37
CA CYS A 44 18.80 8.57 -7.41
C CYS A 44 19.39 9.90 -7.84
N GLN A 45 18.55 10.70 -8.49
CA GLN A 45 18.94 12.01 -9.03
C GLN A 45 18.60 13.18 -8.09
N ARG A 46 17.74 12.94 -7.09
CA ARG A 46 17.29 13.99 -6.17
C ARG A 46 18.27 14.17 -5.01
N ASN A 47 18.64 15.44 -4.75
CA ASN A 47 19.43 15.84 -3.59
C ASN A 47 18.89 17.18 -3.03
N PRO A 48 18.52 17.29 -1.74
CA PRO A 48 18.49 16.23 -0.73
C PRO A 48 17.34 15.23 -0.95
N LEU A 49 17.59 13.97 -0.56
CA LEU A 49 16.55 12.95 -0.48
C LEU A 49 15.55 13.31 0.63
N PRO A 50 14.24 13.01 0.44
CA PRO A 50 13.28 13.18 1.52
C PRO A 50 13.67 12.36 2.75
N THR A 51 13.46 12.94 3.94
CA THR A 51 13.70 12.33 5.25
C THR A 51 12.46 11.65 5.82
N VAL A 52 11.45 11.45 4.98
CA VAL A 52 10.16 10.82 5.31
C VAL A 52 9.87 9.75 4.28
N PHE A 53 9.01 8.79 4.64
CA PHE A 53 8.42 7.88 3.67
C PHE A 53 7.60 8.68 2.65
N THR A 54 7.72 8.32 1.37
CA THR A 54 6.95 8.90 0.27
C THR A 54 5.98 7.88 -0.29
N ILE A 55 4.88 8.34 -0.89
CA ILE A 55 3.96 7.45 -1.61
C ILE A 55 4.73 6.76 -2.74
N HIS A 56 4.65 5.43 -2.79
CA HIS A 56 4.94 4.68 -4.01
C HIS A 56 3.64 4.53 -4.79
N GLY A 57 2.61 3.93 -4.20
CA GLY A 57 1.36 3.73 -4.92
C GLY A 57 0.25 3.15 -4.08
N LEU A 58 -0.91 3.01 -4.72
CA LEU A 58 -2.06 2.30 -4.19
C LEU A 58 -2.40 1.18 -5.18
N TRP A 59 -2.24 -0.06 -4.77
CA TRP A 59 -2.24 -1.19 -5.69
C TRP A 59 -3.45 -2.08 -5.44
N PRO A 60 -4.42 -2.10 -6.38
CA PRO A 60 -5.52 -3.06 -6.33
C PRO A 60 -4.99 -4.48 -6.55
N GLY A 61 -5.47 -5.43 -5.76
CA GLY A 61 -5.06 -6.83 -5.87
C GLY A 61 -6.23 -7.80 -5.76
N ASN A 62 -6.01 -9.03 -6.20
CA ASN A 62 -6.90 -10.16 -6.00
C ASN A 62 -6.13 -11.25 -5.23
N PHE A 63 -6.80 -12.03 -4.39
CA PHE A 63 -6.14 -13.09 -3.61
C PHE A 63 -5.60 -14.22 -4.49
N THR A 64 -6.09 -14.35 -5.72
CA THR A 64 -5.67 -15.41 -6.66
C THR A 64 -4.68 -14.93 -7.71
N LYS A 65 -4.64 -13.62 -8.00
CA LYS A 65 -3.80 -13.08 -9.08
C LYS A 65 -3.38 -11.63 -8.82
N ILE A 66 -2.20 -11.29 -9.33
CA ILE A 66 -1.73 -9.91 -9.40
C ILE A 66 -2.54 -9.17 -10.47
N LEU A 67 -2.97 -7.94 -10.16
CA LEU A 67 -3.69 -7.06 -11.09
C LEU A 67 -2.76 -5.95 -11.55
N GLN A 68 -2.51 -5.87 -12.85
CA GLN A 68 -1.73 -4.81 -13.47
C GLN A 68 -2.23 -4.52 -14.89
N ASN A 69 -2.06 -3.29 -15.36
CA ASN A 69 -2.35 -2.85 -16.73
C ASN A 69 -3.78 -3.23 -17.19
N CYS A 70 -4.76 -3.07 -16.31
CA CYS A 70 -6.10 -3.64 -16.53
C CYS A 70 -6.89 -2.95 -17.65
N ARG A 71 -6.56 -1.71 -17.99
CA ARG A 71 -7.19 -0.96 -19.07
C ARG A 71 -6.20 -0.03 -19.75
N THR A 72 -6.44 0.23 -21.02
CA THR A 72 -5.74 1.28 -21.77
C THR A 72 -6.51 2.59 -21.63
N THR A 73 -6.24 3.36 -20.57
CA THR A 73 -6.88 4.67 -20.36
C THR A 73 -5.85 5.80 -20.41
N SER A 74 -6.32 6.98 -20.81
CA SER A 74 -5.51 8.19 -20.78
C SER A 74 -5.28 8.62 -19.33
N TYR A 75 -4.05 9.01 -19.01
CA TYR A 75 -3.72 9.69 -17.76
C TYR A 75 -4.08 11.17 -17.87
N THR A 76 -5.00 11.63 -17.04
CA THR A 76 -5.35 13.04 -16.95
C THR A 76 -4.35 13.70 -16.02
N LYS A 77 -3.44 14.49 -16.58
CA LYS A 77 -2.44 15.25 -15.80
C LYS A 77 -3.10 16.06 -14.68
N LEU A 78 -3.04 15.55 -13.44
CA LEU A 78 -3.72 16.18 -12.30
C LEU A 78 -2.85 17.32 -11.72
N LYS A 79 -2.91 18.49 -12.37
CA LYS A 79 -2.12 19.69 -11.99
C LYS A 79 -2.42 20.24 -10.60
N ASN A 80 -3.58 19.87 -10.02
CA ASN A 80 -4.06 20.44 -8.76
C ASN A 80 -3.45 19.79 -7.50
N PHE A 81 -2.81 18.63 -7.62
CA PHE A 81 -2.16 17.97 -6.49
C PHE A 81 -0.66 18.30 -6.45
N ARG A 82 -0.25 19.13 -5.48
CA ARG A 82 1.16 19.57 -5.33
C ARG A 82 2.09 18.42 -4.96
N GLU A 83 1.53 17.33 -4.43
CA GLU A 83 2.17 16.07 -4.09
C GLU A 83 2.55 15.29 -5.36
N LEU A 84 1.84 15.53 -6.48
CA LEU A 84 2.02 14.78 -7.72
C LEU A 84 3.03 15.42 -8.70
N ARG A 85 4.18 15.89 -8.23
CA ARG A 85 5.11 16.66 -9.10
C ARG A 85 5.75 15.82 -10.21
N PHE A 86 6.01 14.54 -9.95
CA PHE A 86 6.68 13.63 -10.90
C PHE A 86 5.67 12.95 -11.82
N GLN A 87 5.22 13.66 -12.84
CA GLN A 87 4.07 13.26 -13.66
C GLN A 87 4.28 11.95 -14.42
N SER A 88 5.50 11.64 -14.87
CA SER A 88 5.82 10.35 -15.49
C SER A 88 5.65 9.18 -14.54
N PHE A 89 6.00 9.37 -13.26
CA PHE A 89 5.80 8.37 -12.22
C PHE A 89 4.32 8.16 -11.93
N TRP A 90 3.54 9.23 -11.81
CA TRP A 90 2.09 9.10 -11.54
C TRP A 90 1.30 8.55 -12.73
N GLU A 91 1.72 8.88 -13.95
CA GLU A 91 1.20 8.23 -15.14
C GLU A 91 1.48 6.73 -15.13
N HIS A 92 2.68 6.31 -14.73
CA HIS A 92 3.03 4.90 -14.58
C HIS A 92 2.15 4.21 -13.53
N GLU A 93 2.04 4.77 -12.33
CA GLU A 93 1.24 4.20 -11.24
C GLU A 93 -0.25 4.11 -11.62
N TRP A 94 -0.79 5.13 -12.30
CA TRP A 94 -2.17 5.09 -12.80
C TRP A 94 -2.37 3.96 -13.80
N LYS A 95 -1.58 3.95 -14.89
CA LYS A 95 -1.73 2.98 -15.99
C LYS A 95 -1.54 1.55 -15.49
N LYS A 96 -0.52 1.32 -14.66
CA LYS A 96 -0.18 -0.02 -14.17
C LYS A 96 -1.10 -0.49 -13.07
N HIS A 97 -1.48 0.37 -12.12
CA HIS A 97 -2.22 -0.04 -10.93
C HIS A 97 -3.62 0.58 -10.82
N GLY A 98 -3.73 1.90 -10.95
CA GLY A 98 -5.00 2.61 -10.77
C GLY A 98 -6.12 2.14 -11.70
N THR A 99 -5.79 1.81 -12.96
CA THR A 99 -6.74 1.28 -13.96
C THR A 99 -7.46 0.00 -13.52
N CYS A 100 -6.88 -0.77 -12.60
CA CYS A 100 -7.48 -2.00 -12.06
C CYS A 100 -8.60 -1.77 -11.05
N SER A 101 -8.75 -0.52 -10.58
CA SER A 101 -9.79 -0.10 -9.63
C SER A 101 -10.68 1.04 -10.14
N GLU A 102 -10.54 1.42 -11.40
CA GLU A 102 -11.21 2.60 -11.99
C GLU A 102 -12.74 2.57 -11.84
N ASN A 103 -13.34 1.38 -11.81
CA ASN A 103 -14.78 1.19 -11.61
C ASN A 103 -15.28 1.68 -10.24
N MET A 104 -14.42 1.66 -9.21
CA MET A 104 -14.73 2.12 -7.85
C MET A 104 -14.01 3.43 -7.51
N TYR A 105 -12.80 3.61 -8.04
CA TYR A 105 -11.95 4.78 -7.83
C TYR A 105 -11.48 5.33 -9.17
N PRO A 106 -12.29 6.19 -9.82
CA PRO A 106 -11.85 6.96 -10.97
C PRO A 106 -10.58 7.75 -10.66
N GLU A 107 -9.80 8.10 -11.69
CA GLU A 107 -8.45 8.67 -11.57
C GLU A 107 -8.27 9.73 -10.47
N ALA A 108 -9.08 10.79 -10.49
CA ALA A 108 -9.00 11.85 -9.48
C ALA A 108 -9.28 11.32 -8.06
N THR A 109 -10.25 10.42 -7.91
CA THR A 109 -10.58 9.77 -6.64
C THR A 109 -9.43 8.87 -6.19
N TYR A 110 -8.86 8.05 -7.07
CA TYR A 110 -7.70 7.20 -6.79
C TYR A 110 -6.57 8.01 -6.17
N PHE A 111 -6.12 9.08 -6.84
CA PHE A 111 -5.03 9.92 -6.34
C PHE A 111 -5.40 10.67 -5.06
N SER A 112 -6.61 11.22 -4.96
CA SER A 112 -7.04 11.92 -3.73
C SER A 112 -7.07 10.98 -2.52
N ARG A 113 -7.49 9.71 -2.69
CA ARG A 113 -7.48 8.69 -1.65
C ARG A 113 -6.07 8.29 -1.28
N THR A 114 -5.18 8.08 -2.25
CA THR A 114 -3.76 7.77 -1.99
C THR A 114 -3.08 8.89 -1.17
N ILE A 115 -3.36 10.16 -1.48
CA ILE A 115 -2.84 11.30 -0.72
C ILE A 115 -3.43 11.32 0.70
N GLN A 116 -4.74 11.12 0.86
CA GLN A 116 -5.37 11.03 2.19
C GLN A 116 -4.77 9.89 3.04
N LEU A 117 -4.51 8.73 2.45
CA LEU A 117 -3.87 7.61 3.14
C LEU A 117 -2.45 7.97 3.60
N SER A 118 -1.68 8.69 2.79
CA SER A 118 -0.33 9.15 3.17
C SER A 118 -0.34 10.11 4.36
N GLN A 119 -1.39 10.92 4.49
CA GLN A 119 -1.55 11.85 5.61
C GLN A 119 -1.98 11.12 6.89
N ARG A 120 -2.76 10.04 6.77
CA ARG A 120 -3.26 9.26 7.91
C ARG A 120 -2.27 8.22 8.42
N HIS A 121 -1.50 7.59 7.55
CA HIS A 121 -0.62 6.47 7.89
C HIS A 121 0.85 6.86 7.74
N ASN A 122 1.38 7.62 8.70
CA ASN A 122 2.78 7.99 8.70
C ASN A 122 3.66 6.84 9.25
N ILE A 123 4.27 6.08 8.34
CA ILE A 123 5.11 4.91 8.69
C ILE A 123 6.33 5.30 9.54
N LEU A 124 6.94 6.46 9.28
CA LEU A 124 8.08 6.91 10.08
C LEU A 124 7.67 7.13 11.54
N ASN A 125 6.49 7.70 11.78
CA ASN A 125 5.94 7.88 13.12
C ASN A 125 5.62 6.54 13.78
N TYR A 126 5.06 5.58 13.04
CA TYR A 126 4.81 4.23 13.55
C TYR A 126 6.09 3.53 13.96
N LEU A 127 7.14 3.56 13.14
CA LEU A 127 8.44 2.98 13.49
C LEU A 127 9.05 3.65 14.74
N ALA A 128 8.89 4.97 14.86
CA ALA A 128 9.40 5.72 16.00
C ALA A 128 8.78 5.29 17.34
N THR A 129 7.54 4.79 17.37
CA THR A 129 6.93 4.26 18.62
C THR A 129 7.61 2.99 19.13
N GLY A 130 8.30 2.27 18.24
CA GLY A 130 9.14 1.11 18.57
C GLY A 130 10.62 1.45 18.75
N ASN A 131 10.99 2.73 18.88
CA ASN A 131 12.37 3.21 18.89
C ASN A 131 13.17 2.86 17.62
N ILE A 132 12.50 2.61 16.50
CA ILE A 132 13.14 2.34 15.20
C ILE A 132 13.28 3.68 14.46
N ARG A 133 14.52 4.14 14.31
CA ARG A 133 14.85 5.45 13.72
C ARG A 133 15.75 5.27 12.49
N PRO A 134 15.71 6.19 11.51
CA PRO A 134 16.69 6.21 10.44
C PRO A 134 18.12 6.20 11.01
N GLY A 135 19.00 5.41 10.40
CA GLY A 135 20.36 5.12 10.86
C GLY A 135 20.50 3.86 11.71
N SER A 136 19.39 3.21 12.10
CA SER A 136 19.43 1.99 12.93
C SER A 136 19.45 0.70 12.09
N ASN A 137 19.73 -0.43 12.76
CA ASN A 137 19.71 -1.77 12.19
C ASN A 137 18.67 -2.67 12.89
N PRO A 138 17.36 -2.38 12.76
CA PRO A 138 16.32 -3.15 13.44
C PRO A 138 16.24 -4.58 12.92
N THR A 139 15.70 -5.50 13.73
CA THR A 139 15.33 -6.83 13.23
C THR A 139 14.05 -6.76 12.41
N VAL A 140 13.89 -7.63 11.41
CA VAL A 140 12.64 -7.72 10.62
C VAL A 140 11.43 -7.90 11.54
N SER A 141 11.56 -8.72 12.58
CA SER A 141 10.51 -8.93 13.59
C SER A 141 10.16 -7.65 14.36
N SER A 142 11.14 -6.83 14.73
CA SER A 142 10.88 -5.55 15.41
C SER A 142 10.15 -4.55 14.53
N VAL A 143 10.50 -4.45 13.24
CA VAL A 143 9.80 -3.60 12.26
C VAL A 143 8.37 -4.10 12.08
N ASN A 144 8.21 -5.39 11.80
CA ASN A 144 6.91 -6.01 11.56
C ASN A 144 5.97 -5.83 12.76
N SER A 145 6.42 -6.18 13.97
CA SER A 145 5.60 -6.07 15.18
C SER A 145 5.27 -4.62 15.56
N THR A 146 6.16 -3.67 15.26
CA THR A 146 5.92 -2.24 15.50
C THR A 146 4.84 -1.70 14.59
N ILE A 147 4.92 -1.99 13.29
CA ILE A 147 3.87 -1.60 12.34
C ILE A 147 2.56 -2.32 12.66
N TYR A 148 2.61 -3.64 12.90
CA TYR A 148 1.45 -4.46 13.27
C TYR A 148 0.62 -3.83 14.39
N ARG A 149 1.26 -3.43 15.50
CA ARG A 149 0.58 -2.74 16.60
C ARG A 149 0.00 -1.38 16.19
N ALA A 150 0.73 -0.63 15.37
CA ALA A 150 0.29 0.69 14.92
C ALA A 150 -0.90 0.64 13.94
N ILE A 151 -1.08 -0.47 13.21
CA ILE A 151 -2.16 -0.65 12.23
C ILE A 151 -3.27 -1.56 12.73
N SER A 152 -3.55 -1.54 14.04
CA SER A 152 -4.64 -2.30 14.68
C SER A 152 -4.48 -3.82 14.56
N ASN A 153 -3.26 -4.32 14.77
CA ASN A 153 -2.93 -5.74 14.81
C ASN A 153 -3.12 -6.47 13.47
N HIS A 154 -2.74 -5.80 12.38
CA HIS A 154 -2.75 -6.38 11.03
C HIS A 154 -1.35 -6.56 10.46
N VAL A 155 -1.16 -7.60 9.67
CA VAL A 155 0.14 -7.94 9.05
C VAL A 155 0.46 -6.94 7.92
N PRO A 156 1.54 -6.16 8.02
CA PRO A 156 2.03 -5.30 6.94
C PRO A 156 2.84 -6.10 5.89
N ASP A 157 3.01 -5.48 4.73
CA ASP A 157 3.92 -5.96 3.68
C ASP A 157 5.26 -5.21 3.75
N LEU A 158 6.38 -5.91 3.98
CA LEU A 158 7.71 -5.28 4.06
C LEU A 158 8.50 -5.61 2.79
N MET A 159 9.13 -4.63 2.16
CA MET A 159 10.06 -4.86 1.07
C MET A 159 11.46 -4.39 1.44
N CYS A 160 12.43 -5.28 1.25
CA CYS A 160 13.84 -4.96 1.33
C CYS A 160 14.55 -5.25 0.02
N VAL A 161 15.70 -4.62 -0.17
CA VAL A 161 16.62 -4.95 -1.26
C VAL A 161 17.99 -5.17 -0.67
N THR A 162 18.66 -6.23 -1.09
CA THR A 162 20.00 -6.61 -0.61
C THR A 162 21.06 -6.16 -1.60
N PRO A 163 21.84 -5.10 -1.29
CA PRO A 163 22.99 -4.75 -2.11
C PRO A 163 24.07 -5.85 -2.02
N PRO A 164 24.97 -5.96 -3.02
CA PRO A 164 26.04 -6.96 -2.97
C PRO A 164 26.87 -6.87 -1.68
N ARG A 165 26.98 -8.00 -0.98
CA ARG A 165 27.74 -8.15 0.28
C ARG A 165 27.30 -7.21 1.42
N GLN A 166 26.04 -6.77 1.42
CA GLN A 166 25.50 -5.88 2.44
C GLN A 166 24.24 -6.47 3.09
N THR A 167 23.91 -5.93 4.25
CA THR A 167 22.64 -6.18 4.94
C THR A 167 21.46 -5.69 4.06
N PRO A 168 20.33 -6.41 3.99
CA PRO A 168 19.15 -5.94 3.27
C PRO A 168 18.71 -4.57 3.78
N ALA A 169 18.47 -3.62 2.88
CA ALA A 169 17.98 -2.29 3.22
C ALA A 169 16.44 -2.27 3.15
N LEU A 170 15.79 -1.67 4.14
CA LEU A 170 14.34 -1.43 4.12
C LEU A 170 14.00 -0.41 3.02
N VAL A 171 13.20 -0.82 2.05
CA VAL A 171 12.82 0.02 0.89
C VAL A 171 11.37 0.43 0.97
N GLU A 172 10.44 -0.47 1.26
CA GLU A 172 9.00 -0.15 1.27
C GLU A 172 8.26 -0.84 2.41
N ILE A 173 7.15 -0.24 2.81
CA ILE A 173 6.17 -0.86 3.68
C ILE A 173 4.78 -0.62 3.10
N GLY A 174 3.99 -1.68 2.98
CA GLY A 174 2.61 -1.70 2.52
C GLY A 174 1.61 -1.94 3.65
N ILE A 175 0.51 -1.21 3.63
CA ILE A 175 -0.66 -1.41 4.50
C ILE A 175 -1.83 -1.83 3.62
N CYS A 176 -2.50 -2.93 3.97
CA CYS A 176 -3.58 -3.46 3.16
C CYS A 176 -4.95 -3.07 3.71
N PHE A 177 -5.88 -2.81 2.80
CA PHE A 177 -7.24 -2.42 3.09
C PHE A 177 -8.22 -3.29 2.31
N THR A 178 -9.45 -3.38 2.81
CA THR A 178 -10.58 -3.87 2.00
C THR A 178 -10.72 -3.06 0.71
N ALA A 179 -11.38 -3.64 -0.31
CA ALA A 179 -11.60 -2.97 -1.58
C ALA A 179 -12.26 -1.58 -1.43
N THR A 180 -13.10 -1.39 -0.41
CA THR A 180 -13.78 -0.13 -0.08
C THR A 180 -12.92 0.88 0.69
N MET A 181 -11.66 0.55 1.01
CA MET A 181 -10.75 1.34 1.87
C MET A 181 -11.34 1.72 3.25
N THR A 182 -12.32 0.96 3.74
CA THR A 182 -12.99 1.25 5.02
C THR A 182 -12.32 0.61 6.21
N THR A 183 -11.60 -0.50 5.99
CA THR A 183 -10.96 -1.29 7.04
C THR A 183 -9.57 -1.73 6.60
N ILE A 184 -8.63 -1.73 7.54
CA ILE A 184 -7.32 -2.37 7.39
C ILE A 184 -7.55 -3.88 7.45
N ILE A 185 -6.76 -4.64 6.69
CA ILE A 185 -6.74 -6.09 6.69
C ILE A 185 -5.29 -6.57 6.71
N ASP A 186 -5.09 -7.84 7.02
CA ASP A 186 -3.79 -8.49 6.82
C ASP A 186 -3.41 -8.43 5.34
N CYS A 187 -2.17 -8.03 5.07
CA CYS A 187 -1.65 -8.13 3.72
C CYS A 187 -1.57 -9.60 3.28
N PRO A 188 -2.02 -9.94 2.07
CA PRO A 188 -2.17 -11.35 1.66
C PRO A 188 -0.83 -12.08 1.64
N SER A 189 -0.73 -13.18 2.39
CA SER A 189 0.52 -13.91 2.64
C SER A 189 1.24 -14.34 1.36
N GLN A 190 0.50 -14.76 0.34
CA GLN A 190 1.01 -15.21 -0.95
C GLN A 190 1.67 -14.10 -1.78
N PHE A 191 1.45 -12.83 -1.44
CA PHE A 191 2.04 -11.66 -2.11
C PHE A 191 2.90 -10.81 -1.19
N LEU A 192 3.17 -11.27 0.04
CA LEU A 192 4.07 -10.57 0.95
C LEU A 192 5.48 -10.54 0.39
N ARG A 193 6.04 -9.35 0.28
CA ARG A 193 7.43 -9.12 -0.07
C ARG A 193 8.35 -9.27 1.14
N THR A 194 7.81 -9.54 2.33
CA THR A 194 8.57 -9.68 3.58
C THR A 194 9.70 -10.71 3.47
N GLY A 195 9.56 -11.73 2.62
CA GLY A 195 10.64 -12.68 2.32
C GLY A 195 11.93 -12.05 1.78
N SER A 196 11.84 -10.90 1.10
CA SER A 196 12.99 -10.12 0.62
C SER A 196 13.86 -9.53 1.74
N CYS A 197 13.30 -9.38 2.95
CA CYS A 197 14.01 -8.87 4.12
C CYS A 197 14.78 -9.94 4.90
N GLY A 198 14.52 -11.23 4.62
CA GLY A 198 15.06 -12.33 5.43
C GLY A 198 14.50 -12.34 6.86
N ILE A 199 15.23 -12.99 7.77
CA ILE A 199 14.81 -13.18 9.18
C ILE A 199 15.68 -12.40 10.18
N GLY A 200 16.71 -11.70 9.71
CA GLY A 200 17.73 -11.07 10.54
C GLY A 200 17.52 -9.56 10.77
N THR A 201 18.63 -8.84 10.90
CA THR A 201 18.65 -7.37 10.92
C THR A 201 18.59 -6.80 9.52
N ILE A 202 17.93 -5.67 9.36
CA ILE A 202 17.90 -4.89 8.12
C ILE A 202 18.53 -3.51 8.35
N ASN A 203 19.03 -2.89 7.29
CA ASN A 203 19.50 -1.50 7.32
C ASN A 203 18.29 -0.56 7.13
N PHE A 204 18.08 0.35 8.07
CA PHE A 204 17.17 1.47 7.91
C PHE A 204 17.99 2.76 7.75
N PRO A 205 18.39 3.15 6.53
CA PRO A 205 19.44 4.17 6.34
C PRO A 205 18.98 5.58 6.75
N ALA A 206 19.92 6.35 7.31
CA ALA A 206 19.70 7.66 7.93
C ALA A 206 19.35 8.77 6.95
#